data_AF-A0A5N6UD81-F1
#
_entry.id   AF-A0A5N6UD81-F1
#
_cell.length_a   1.000
_cell.length_b   1.000
_cell.length_c   1.000
_cell.angle_alpha   90.00
_cell.angle_beta   90.00
_cell.angle_gamma   90.00
#
_symmetry.space_group_name_H-M   'P 1'
#
loop_
_entity.id
_entity.type
_entity.pdbx_description
1 polymer ?
#
loop_
_entity_poly.entity_id
_entity_poly.type
_entity_poly.pdbx_seq_one_letter_code
_entity_poly.pdbx_strand_id
1 'polypeptide(L)'
;MLEPVGGQPLVQLLNATSSLALTNVGISLVILCFCLAGASALVSWSRLYWSFSREGALPFSRTMSKLTSRHGVPLNVLLWNTLLCLALGTVNISSTTAMNALFGASGLCSNTSLIGAMGLALWNGRDRLDNCRWLNLGRWGNAIFWVALVWSVLMCVAISMPLYLPVTPTTMNWASAVFLGFAFISGVYWVCLFEDGSSAVY
;
A
#
# COMPACT_ATOMS: atom_id res chain seq x y z
N MET A 1 26.18 -10.86 16.02
CA MET A 1 24.90 -10.11 15.89
C MET A 1 24.27 -10.25 14.49
N LEU A 2 24.69 -11.18 13.62
CA LEU A 2 24.24 -11.25 12.22
C LEU A 2 23.09 -12.25 11.94
N GLU A 3 22.65 -13.02 12.93
CA GLU A 3 21.48 -13.92 12.78
C GLU A 3 20.46 -13.61 13.88
N PRO A 4 19.37 -12.89 13.57
CA PRO A 4 18.33 -12.62 14.54
C PRO A 4 17.62 -13.91 14.93
N VAL A 5 17.34 -14.05 16.23
CA VAL A 5 16.55 -15.17 16.77
C VAL A 5 15.17 -15.16 16.09
N GLY A 6 14.85 -16.23 15.36
CA GLY A 6 13.60 -16.33 14.58
C GLY A 6 13.58 -15.52 13.28
N GLY A 7 14.73 -15.03 12.79
CA GLY A 7 14.81 -14.26 11.55
C GLY A 7 14.24 -12.84 11.65
N GLN A 8 13.78 -12.43 12.84
CA GLN A 8 13.12 -11.15 13.07
C GLN A 8 13.89 -10.31 14.11
N PRO A 9 14.38 -9.11 13.75
CA PRO A 9 15.17 -8.28 14.67
C PRO A 9 14.37 -7.82 15.90
N LEU A 10 13.05 -7.73 15.79
CA LEU A 10 12.16 -7.38 16.91
C LEU A 10 12.17 -8.44 18.03
N VAL A 11 12.17 -9.73 17.66
CA VAL A 11 12.23 -10.84 18.62
C VAL A 11 13.58 -10.83 19.34
N GLN A 12 14.66 -10.54 18.61
CA GLN A 12 15.98 -10.40 19.18
C GLN A 12 16.08 -9.23 20.17
N LEU A 13 15.42 -8.09 19.87
CA LEU A 13 15.37 -6.94 20.77
C LEU A 13 14.64 -7.28 22.07
N LEU A 14 13.52 -7.99 22.00
CA LEU A 14 12.77 -8.40 23.20
C LEU A 14 13.53 -9.43 24.02
N ASN A 15 14.20 -10.38 23.36
CA ASN A 15 15.04 -11.38 24.02
C ASN A 15 16.28 -10.77 24.71
N ALA A 16 16.76 -9.61 24.26
CA ALA A 16 17.85 -8.88 24.91
C ALA A 16 17.51 -8.44 26.36
N THR A 17 16.22 -8.44 26.73
CA THR A 17 15.74 -8.13 28.09
C THR A 17 16.04 -9.23 29.12
N SER A 18 16.64 -10.37 28.71
CA SER A 18 17.06 -11.48 29.58
C SER A 18 15.95 -12.14 30.42
N SER A 19 14.67 -11.89 30.06
CA SER A 19 13.50 -12.52 30.70
C SER A 19 12.63 -13.20 29.65
N LEU A 20 12.46 -14.51 29.78
CA LEU A 20 11.64 -15.33 28.87
C LEU A 20 10.16 -14.98 28.98
N ALA A 21 9.66 -14.67 30.18
CA ALA A 21 8.27 -14.29 30.40
C ALA A 21 7.93 -12.97 29.68
N LEU A 22 8.82 -11.97 29.78
CA LEU A 22 8.62 -10.68 29.13
C LEU A 22 8.67 -10.79 27.60
N THR A 23 9.58 -11.63 27.10
CA THR A 23 9.73 -11.89 25.66
C THR A 23 8.47 -12.56 25.09
N ASN A 24 7.94 -13.58 25.76
CA ASN A 24 6.74 -14.29 25.32
C ASN A 24 5.47 -13.40 25.37
N VAL A 25 5.32 -12.59 26.42
CA VAL A 25 4.21 -11.63 26.51
C VAL A 25 4.35 -10.53 25.45
N GLY A 26 5.57 -10.02 25.25
CA GLY A 26 5.84 -9.01 24.22
C GLY A 26 5.52 -9.49 22.82
N ILE A 27 5.97 -10.70 22.45
CA ILE A 27 5.70 -11.30 21.13
C ILE A 27 4.21 -11.56 20.94
N SER A 28 3.51 -12.11 21.95
CA SER A 28 2.06 -12.36 21.83
C SER A 28 1.25 -11.07 21.66
N LEU A 29 1.63 -9.99 22.34
CA LEU A 29 1.02 -8.66 22.16
C LEU A 29 1.30 -8.09 20.76
N VAL A 30 2.52 -8.24 20.24
CA VAL A 30 2.86 -7.84 18.87
C VAL A 30 2.01 -8.62 17.85
N ILE A 31 1.89 -9.93 18.00
CA ILE A 31 1.06 -10.77 17.11
C ILE A 31 -0.40 -10.30 17.14
N LEU A 32 -0.97 -10.04 18.33
CA LEU A 32 -2.33 -9.50 18.46
C LEU A 32 -2.47 -8.14 17.75
N CYS A 33 -1.49 -7.26 17.87
CA CYS A 33 -1.47 -5.97 17.18
C CYS A 33 -1.48 -6.14 15.65
N PHE A 34 -0.65 -7.04 15.11
CA PHE A 34 -0.64 -7.35 13.68
C PHE A 34 -1.97 -7.93 13.18
N CYS A 35 -2.61 -8.81 13.95
CA CYS A 35 -3.94 -9.34 13.62
C CYS A 35 -5.00 -8.24 13.55
N LEU A 36 -5.03 -7.35 14.53
CA LEU A 36 -5.97 -6.22 14.57
C LEU A 36 -5.70 -5.20 13.45
N ALA A 37 -4.42 -4.90 13.17
CA ALA A 37 -4.00 -4.04 12.08
C ALA A 37 -4.36 -4.64 10.71
N GLY A 38 -4.20 -5.95 10.53
CA GLY A 38 -4.62 -6.66 9.32
C GLY A 38 -6.13 -6.57 9.10
N ALA A 39 -6.93 -6.81 10.14
CA ALA A 39 -8.38 -6.70 10.06
C ALA A 39 -8.83 -5.27 9.72
N SER A 40 -8.23 -4.24 10.34
CA SER A 40 -8.57 -2.84 10.06
C SER A 40 -8.13 -2.40 8.66
N ALA A 41 -6.99 -2.87 8.17
CA ALA A 41 -6.51 -2.61 6.81
C ALA A 41 -7.44 -3.25 5.76
N LEU A 42 -7.89 -4.49 5.97
CA LEU A 42 -8.85 -5.17 5.08
C LEU A 42 -10.16 -4.38 4.95
N VAL A 43 -10.70 -3.90 6.08
CA VAL A 43 -11.92 -3.08 6.08
C VAL A 43 -11.69 -1.74 5.37
N SER A 44 -10.58 -1.07 5.65
CA SER A 44 -10.23 0.22 5.06
C SER A 44 -10.08 0.11 3.55
N TRP A 45 -9.34 -0.89 3.07
CA TRP A 45 -9.17 -1.15 1.64
C TRP A 45 -10.51 -1.46 0.95
N SER A 46 -11.36 -2.26 1.58
CA SER A 46 -12.67 -2.61 1.02
C SER A 46 -13.57 -1.38 0.84
N ARG A 47 -13.48 -0.39 1.75
CA ARG A 47 -14.21 0.87 1.65
C ARG A 47 -13.67 1.77 0.54
N LEU A 48 -12.34 1.84 0.39
CA LEU A 48 -11.70 2.58 -0.71
C LEU A 48 -12.05 1.98 -2.07
N TYR A 49 -11.97 0.65 -2.19
CA TYR A 49 -12.33 -0.03 -3.42
C TYR A 49 -13.82 0.16 -3.75
N TRP A 50 -14.70 0.11 -2.73
CA TRP A 50 -16.11 0.41 -2.92
C TRP A 50 -16.36 1.86 -3.38
N SER A 51 -15.68 2.85 -2.80
CA SER A 51 -15.84 4.25 -3.22
C SER A 51 -15.41 4.48 -4.65
N PHE A 52 -14.26 3.94 -5.06
CA PHE A 52 -13.81 4.01 -6.46
C PHE A 52 -14.69 3.21 -7.42
N SER A 53 -15.28 2.10 -6.96
CA SER A 53 -16.24 1.33 -7.76
C SER A 53 -17.53 2.12 -8.06
N ARG A 54 -17.92 3.09 -7.22
CA ARG A 54 -19.08 3.95 -7.49
C ARG A 54 -18.83 4.93 -8.62
N GLU A 55 -17.58 5.33 -8.82
CA GLU A 55 -17.14 6.20 -9.91
C GLU A 55 -16.88 5.43 -11.21
N GLY A 56 -17.11 4.10 -11.22
CA GLY A 56 -16.84 3.27 -12.38
C GLY A 56 -15.36 3.05 -12.68
N ALA A 57 -14.45 3.54 -11.83
CA ALA A 57 -13.01 3.58 -12.05
C ALA A 57 -12.30 2.23 -11.89
N LEU A 58 -13.01 1.17 -11.48
CA LEU A 58 -12.42 -0.13 -11.13
C LEU A 58 -13.07 -1.31 -11.87
N PRO A 59 -12.32 -2.40 -12.09
CA PRO A 59 -12.86 -3.61 -12.70
C PRO A 59 -14.00 -4.18 -11.85
N PHE A 60 -15.04 -4.67 -12.52
CA PHE A 60 -16.27 -5.17 -11.89
C PHE A 60 -17.04 -4.14 -11.04
N SER A 61 -16.88 -2.83 -11.32
CA SER A 61 -17.56 -1.73 -10.63
C SER A 61 -19.06 -1.95 -10.41
N ARG A 62 -19.78 -2.53 -11.37
CA ARG A 62 -21.23 -2.84 -11.27
C ARG A 62 -21.59 -3.84 -10.16
N THR A 63 -20.72 -4.79 -9.87
CA THR A 63 -20.95 -5.82 -8.82
C THR A 63 -20.35 -5.37 -7.50
N MET A 64 -19.23 -4.65 -7.56
CA MET A 64 -18.46 -4.19 -6.41
C MET A 64 -19.04 -2.94 -5.76
N SER A 65 -19.81 -2.13 -6.48
CA SER A 65 -20.53 -0.96 -5.92
C SER A 65 -21.79 -1.32 -5.12
N LYS A 66 -22.28 -2.56 -5.22
CA LYS A 66 -23.51 -2.99 -4.52
C LYS A 66 -23.26 -3.14 -3.03
N LEU A 67 -24.10 -2.48 -2.22
CA LEU A 67 -24.14 -2.63 -0.78
C LEU A 67 -25.18 -3.66 -0.37
N THR A 68 -24.86 -4.48 0.63
CA THR A 68 -25.84 -5.38 1.25
C THR A 68 -26.74 -4.59 2.21
N SER A 69 -28.05 -4.69 2.03
CA SER A 69 -29.06 -3.84 2.69
C SER A 69 -29.09 -3.90 4.23
N ARG A 70 -28.46 -4.91 4.85
CA ARG A 70 -28.58 -5.17 6.29
C ARG A 70 -27.50 -4.50 7.16
N HIS A 71 -26.30 -4.25 6.62
CA HIS A 71 -25.16 -3.76 7.41
C HIS A 71 -24.47 -2.54 6.81
N GLY A 72 -24.85 -2.09 5.61
CA GLY A 72 -24.16 -0.98 4.93
C GLY A 72 -22.68 -1.27 4.64
N VAL A 73 -22.27 -2.54 4.70
CA VAL A 73 -20.90 -2.99 4.43
C VAL A 73 -20.84 -3.58 3.02
N PRO A 74 -19.84 -3.21 2.19
CA PRO A 74 -19.63 -3.79 0.88
C PRO A 74 -19.05 -5.21 0.99
N LEU A 75 -19.90 -6.21 1.25
CA LEU A 75 -19.48 -7.60 1.46
C LEU A 75 -18.82 -8.21 0.21
N ASN A 76 -19.30 -7.88 -0.98
CA ASN A 76 -18.72 -8.40 -2.24
C ASN A 76 -17.24 -8.00 -2.38
N VAL A 77 -16.94 -6.73 -2.09
CA VAL A 77 -15.58 -6.18 -2.14
C VAL A 77 -14.70 -6.81 -1.06
N LEU A 78 -15.25 -6.99 0.14
CA LEU A 78 -14.55 -7.61 1.25
C LEU A 78 -14.15 -9.06 0.94
N LEU A 79 -15.08 -9.85 0.38
CA LEU A 79 -14.81 -11.23 -0.05
C LEU A 79 -13.76 -11.28 -1.16
N TRP A 80 -13.89 -10.40 -2.16
CA TRP A 80 -12.90 -10.29 -3.24
C TRP A 80 -11.50 -9.97 -2.70
N ASN A 81 -11.40 -8.99 -1.81
CA ASN A 81 -10.13 -8.62 -1.19
C ASN A 81 -9.55 -9.77 -0.34
N THR A 82 -10.40 -10.50 0.38
CA THR A 82 -9.98 -11.65 1.18
C THR A 82 -9.42 -12.77 0.28
N LEU A 83 -10.07 -13.06 -0.85
CA LEU A 83 -9.58 -14.02 -1.84
C LEU A 83 -8.23 -13.59 -2.43
N LEU A 84 -8.06 -12.31 -2.75
CA LEU A 84 -6.77 -11.77 -3.21
C LEU A 84 -5.69 -11.90 -2.14
N CYS A 85 -5.99 -11.60 -0.88
CA CYS A 85 -5.05 -11.80 0.22
C CYS A 85 -4.65 -13.26 0.40
N LEU A 86 -5.60 -14.21 0.26
CA LEU A 86 -5.29 -15.64 0.30
C LEU A 86 -4.40 -16.05 -0.88
N ALA A 87 -4.67 -15.54 -2.08
CA ALA A 87 -3.84 -15.79 -3.27
C ALA A 87 -2.44 -15.19 -3.14
N LEU A 88 -2.28 -14.02 -2.52
CA LEU A 88 -0.95 -13.48 -2.21
C LEU A 88 -0.26 -14.30 -1.11
N GLY A 89 -1.02 -14.81 -0.14
CA GLY A 89 -0.51 -15.69 0.91
C GLY A 89 0.13 -16.97 0.36
N THR A 90 -0.40 -17.56 -0.71
CA THR A 90 0.21 -18.75 -1.34
C THR A 90 1.55 -18.44 -2.00
N VAL A 91 1.79 -17.19 -2.44
CA VAL A 91 3.11 -16.77 -2.99
C VAL A 91 4.20 -16.89 -1.93
N ASN A 92 3.89 -16.67 -0.65
CA ASN A 92 4.85 -16.83 0.43
C ASN A 92 5.42 -18.25 0.53
N ILE A 93 4.57 -19.25 0.26
CA ILE A 93 4.93 -20.66 0.30
C ILE A 93 5.88 -21.00 -0.86
N SER A 94 5.70 -20.35 -2.02
CA SER A 94 6.51 -20.58 -3.21
C SER A 94 7.90 -19.93 -3.10
N SER A 95 7.96 -18.65 -2.75
CA SER A 95 9.24 -17.93 -2.69
C SER A 95 9.17 -16.73 -1.75
N THR A 96 10.11 -16.70 -0.79
CA THR A 96 10.32 -15.56 0.11
C THR A 96 10.86 -14.34 -0.64
N THR A 97 11.66 -14.53 -1.68
CA THR A 97 12.14 -13.46 -2.57
C THR A 97 10.98 -12.78 -3.30
N ALA A 98 10.04 -13.57 -3.84
CA ALA A 98 8.86 -13.03 -4.53
C ALA A 98 7.95 -12.25 -3.58
N MET A 99 7.73 -12.75 -2.37
CA MET A 99 6.95 -12.04 -1.35
C MET A 99 7.62 -10.72 -0.92
N ASN A 100 8.95 -10.73 -0.73
CA ASN A 100 9.68 -9.51 -0.39
C ASN A 100 9.58 -8.47 -1.51
N ALA A 101 9.67 -8.91 -2.77
CA ALA A 101 9.45 -8.03 -3.92
C ALA A 101 8.05 -7.39 -3.94
N LEU A 102 7.02 -8.14 -3.58
CA LEU A 102 5.65 -7.63 -3.46
C LEU A 102 5.50 -6.59 -2.35
N PHE A 103 6.13 -6.80 -1.19
CA PHE A 103 6.13 -5.81 -0.10
C PHE A 103 6.91 -4.55 -0.47
N GLY A 104 8.04 -4.67 -1.15
CA GLY A 104 8.76 -3.51 -1.68
C GLY A 104 7.92 -2.74 -2.71
N ALA A 105 7.27 -3.46 -3.62
CA ALA A 105 6.39 -2.86 -4.63
C ALA A 105 5.18 -2.15 -4.01
N SER A 106 4.57 -2.69 -2.95
CA SER A 106 3.45 -2.03 -2.26
C SER A 106 3.89 -0.72 -1.59
N GLY A 107 5.10 -0.69 -1.02
CA GLY A 107 5.74 0.53 -0.53
C GLY A 107 5.93 1.58 -1.64
N LEU A 108 6.45 1.16 -2.80
CA LEU A 108 6.60 2.04 -3.97
C LEU A 108 5.26 2.57 -4.49
N CYS A 109 4.22 1.72 -4.57
CA CYS A 109 2.87 2.13 -4.96
C CYS A 109 2.29 3.18 -4.00
N SER A 110 2.40 2.94 -2.69
CA SER A 110 1.91 3.86 -1.66
C SER A 110 2.61 5.22 -1.76
N ASN A 111 3.93 5.20 -1.90
CA ASN A 111 4.72 6.41 -2.01
C ASN A 111 4.45 7.17 -3.32
N THR A 112 4.27 6.46 -4.44
CA THR A 112 3.89 7.06 -5.72
C THR A 112 2.50 7.71 -5.67
N SER A 113 1.54 7.08 -4.99
CA SER A 113 0.20 7.66 -4.75
C SER A 113 0.29 8.98 -3.99
N LEU A 114 1.14 9.04 -2.95
CA LEU A 114 1.41 10.28 -2.21
C LEU A 114 2.07 11.35 -3.08
N ILE A 115 3.06 10.98 -3.91
CA ILE A 115 3.69 11.90 -4.87
C ILE A 115 2.63 12.47 -5.83
N GLY A 116 1.73 11.63 -6.35
CA GLY A 116 0.63 12.06 -7.22
C GLY A 116 -0.31 13.04 -6.52
N ALA A 117 -0.77 12.73 -5.31
CA ALA A 117 -1.66 13.60 -4.54
C ALA A 117 -1.00 14.94 -4.19
N MET A 118 0.27 14.92 -3.77
CA MET A 118 1.05 16.12 -3.46
C MET A 118 1.34 16.95 -4.71
N GLY A 119 1.71 16.30 -5.81
CA GLY A 119 1.99 16.94 -7.10
C GLY A 119 0.75 17.61 -7.68
N LEU A 120 -0.40 16.94 -7.64
CA LEU A 120 -1.67 17.50 -8.10
C LEU A 120 -2.08 18.73 -7.27
N ALA A 121 -1.87 18.68 -5.95
CA ALA A 121 -2.13 19.82 -5.06
C ALA A 121 -1.20 21.02 -5.34
N LEU A 122 0.05 20.78 -5.74
CA LEU A 122 0.99 21.82 -6.17
C LEU A 122 0.63 22.37 -7.56
N TRP A 123 0.24 21.51 -8.50
CA TRP A 123 -0.08 21.88 -9.88
C TRP A 123 -1.35 22.71 -10.00
N ASN A 124 -2.44 22.27 -9.34
CA ASN A 124 -3.74 22.92 -9.42
C ASN A 124 -3.86 24.21 -8.59
N GLY A 125 -2.80 24.56 -7.84
CA GLY A 125 -2.84 25.62 -6.85
C GLY A 125 -3.59 25.21 -5.59
N ARG A 126 -3.11 25.66 -4.42
CA ARG A 126 -3.76 25.37 -3.14
C ARG A 126 -5.11 26.05 -2.95
N ASP A 127 -5.49 26.94 -3.87
CA ASP A 127 -6.77 27.66 -3.86
C ASP A 127 -7.96 26.75 -4.20
N ARG A 128 -7.71 25.59 -4.82
CA ARG A 128 -8.73 24.54 -5.03
C ARG A 128 -8.90 23.60 -3.84
N LEU A 129 -7.97 23.64 -2.87
CA LEU A 129 -8.20 22.97 -1.59
C LEU A 129 -9.15 23.84 -0.77
N ASP A 130 -10.02 23.18 0.01
CA ASP A 130 -10.99 23.89 0.83
C ASP A 130 -10.32 24.95 1.72
N ASN A 131 -10.67 26.21 1.47
CA ASN A 131 -10.12 27.37 2.19
C ASN A 131 -10.52 27.38 3.67
N CYS A 132 -11.58 26.68 4.04
CA CYS A 132 -12.07 26.53 5.42
C CYS A 132 -11.34 25.42 6.20
N ARG A 133 -10.20 24.93 5.72
CA ARG A 133 -9.47 23.85 6.40
C ARG A 133 -8.89 24.32 7.74
N TRP A 134 -9.17 23.54 8.77
CA TRP A 134 -8.67 23.73 10.14
C TRP A 134 -7.15 23.90 10.25
N LEU A 135 -6.39 23.30 9.31
CA LEU A 135 -4.93 23.40 9.22
C LEU A 135 -4.53 24.03 7.88
N ASN A 136 -4.60 25.36 7.81
CA ASN A 136 -4.10 26.11 6.67
C ASN A 136 -2.72 26.71 6.99
N LEU A 137 -1.66 26.07 6.48
CA LEU A 137 -0.28 26.57 6.66
C LEU A 137 0.05 27.80 5.80
N GLY A 138 -0.93 28.39 5.11
CA GLY A 138 -0.76 29.60 4.32
C GLY A 138 0.41 29.46 3.35
N ARG A 139 1.35 30.40 3.39
CA ARG A 139 2.49 30.46 2.46
C ARG A 139 3.49 29.30 2.63
N TRP A 140 3.57 28.72 3.83
CA TRP A 140 4.50 27.63 4.14
C TRP A 140 4.07 26.28 3.59
N GLY A 141 2.79 26.11 3.26
CA GLY A 141 2.31 24.83 2.74
C GLY A 141 3.01 24.43 1.44
N ASN A 142 3.25 25.37 0.50
CA ASN A 142 3.92 25.04 -0.77
C ASN A 142 5.35 24.53 -0.54
N ALA A 143 6.11 25.18 0.35
CA ALA A 143 7.47 24.74 0.68
C ALA A 143 7.48 23.32 1.29
N ILE A 144 6.53 23.03 2.18
CA ILE A 144 6.42 21.71 2.82
C ILE A 144 6.02 20.63 1.81
N PHE A 145 5.09 20.91 0.91
CA PHE A 145 4.74 19.99 -0.17
C PHE A 145 5.95 19.70 -1.07
N TRP A 146 6.77 20.70 -1.41
CA TRP A 146 8.00 20.49 -2.18
C TRP A 146 9.02 19.63 -1.42
N VAL A 147 9.27 19.92 -0.15
CA VAL A 147 10.19 19.12 0.68
C VAL A 147 9.68 17.67 0.80
N ALA A 148 8.39 17.48 1.04
CA ALA A 148 7.77 16.17 1.11
C ALA A 148 7.83 15.41 -0.22
N LEU A 149 7.67 16.10 -1.35
CA LEU A 149 7.75 15.51 -2.68
C LEU A 149 9.18 15.06 -2.98
N VAL A 150 10.17 15.91 -2.74
CA VAL A 150 11.60 15.56 -2.91
C VAL A 150 11.98 14.38 -2.02
N TRP A 151 11.54 14.40 -0.75
CA TRP A 151 11.76 13.28 0.17
C TRP A 151 11.10 11.98 -0.30
N SER A 152 9.86 12.05 -0.79
CA SER A 152 9.16 10.89 -1.32
C SER A 152 9.87 10.33 -2.55
N VAL A 153 10.34 11.17 -3.48
CA VAL A 153 11.11 10.72 -4.65
C VAL A 153 12.42 10.05 -4.21
N LEU A 154 13.13 10.63 -3.25
CA LEU A 154 14.34 10.02 -2.67
C LEU A 154 14.04 8.65 -2.08
N MET A 155 12.91 8.48 -1.38
CA MET A 155 12.50 7.19 -0.83
C MET A 155 12.17 6.16 -1.91
N CYS A 156 11.53 6.55 -3.02
CA CYS A 156 11.33 5.64 -4.15
C CYS A 156 12.66 5.07 -4.68
N VAL A 157 13.68 5.94 -4.80
CA VAL A 157 15.01 5.51 -5.25
C VAL A 157 15.67 4.59 -4.22
N ALA A 158 15.64 4.97 -2.94
CA ALA A 158 16.23 4.19 -1.86
C ALA A 158 15.60 2.79 -1.73
N ILE A 159 14.27 2.69 -1.83
CA ILE A 159 13.54 1.41 -1.80
C ILE A 159 13.87 0.53 -3.02
N SER A 160 14.26 1.13 -4.14
CA SER A 160 14.61 0.40 -5.36
C SER A 160 16.05 -0.12 -5.37
N MET A 161 16.92 0.35 -4.47
CA MET A 161 18.31 -0.10 -4.42
C MET A 161 18.44 -1.52 -3.81
N PRO A 162 19.40 -2.34 -4.29
CA PRO A 162 19.71 -3.62 -3.67
C PRO A 162 20.43 -3.45 -2.33
N LEU A 163 20.14 -4.32 -1.37
CA LEU A 163 20.71 -4.25 -0.02
C LEU A 163 22.15 -4.81 0.06
N TYR A 164 22.53 -5.68 -0.88
CA TYR A 164 23.81 -6.40 -0.88
C TYR A 164 24.44 -6.43 -2.29
N LEU A 165 25.76 -6.38 -2.34
CA LEU A 165 26.59 -6.59 -3.53
C LEU A 165 27.50 -7.79 -3.28
N PRO A 166 27.72 -8.70 -4.26
CA PRO A 166 27.21 -8.70 -5.63
C PRO A 166 25.74 -9.15 -5.74
N VAL A 167 25.03 -8.63 -6.74
CA VAL A 167 23.61 -8.97 -6.99
C VAL A 167 23.49 -10.34 -7.67
N THR A 168 22.72 -11.23 -7.08
CA THR A 168 22.30 -12.51 -7.68
C THR A 168 20.77 -12.50 -7.85
N PRO A 169 20.17 -13.37 -8.66
CA PRO A 169 18.71 -13.41 -8.84
C PRO A 169 17.94 -13.57 -7.52
N THR A 170 18.56 -14.17 -6.50
CA THR A 170 17.99 -14.38 -5.17
C THR A 170 18.17 -13.20 -4.23
N THR A 171 19.20 -12.36 -4.43
CA THR A 171 19.50 -11.17 -3.59
C THR A 171 19.10 -9.84 -4.24
N MET A 172 18.73 -9.86 -5.53
CA MET A 172 18.27 -8.67 -6.25
C MET A 172 16.94 -8.17 -5.68
N ASN A 173 16.85 -6.84 -5.54
CA ASN A 173 15.60 -6.19 -5.17
C ASN A 173 14.68 -6.08 -6.39
N TRP A 174 13.70 -6.96 -6.47
CA TRP A 174 12.72 -7.02 -7.56
C TRP A 174 11.52 -6.06 -7.40
N ALA A 175 11.52 -5.21 -6.35
CA ALA A 175 10.40 -4.33 -6.04
C ALA A 175 10.04 -3.37 -7.19
N SER A 176 11.05 -2.77 -7.83
CA SER A 176 10.85 -1.82 -8.94
C SER A 176 10.27 -2.50 -10.18
N ALA A 177 10.73 -3.71 -10.51
CA ALA A 177 10.21 -4.48 -11.64
C ALA A 177 8.73 -4.86 -11.42
N VAL A 178 8.40 -5.35 -10.23
CA VAL A 178 7.02 -5.69 -9.86
C VAL A 178 6.13 -4.44 -9.86
N PHE A 179 6.61 -3.32 -9.33
CA PHE A 179 5.92 -2.03 -9.38
C PHE A 179 5.60 -1.60 -10.81
N LEU A 180 6.57 -1.64 -11.73
CA LEU A 180 6.35 -1.29 -13.14
C LEU A 180 5.34 -2.23 -13.81
N GLY A 181 5.35 -3.52 -13.47
CA GLY A 181 4.35 -4.48 -13.94
C GLY A 181 2.93 -4.10 -13.52
N PHE A 182 2.73 -3.77 -12.25
CA PHE A 182 1.42 -3.30 -11.75
C PHE A 182 1.01 -1.96 -12.36
N ALA A 183 1.94 -1.01 -12.47
CA ALA A 183 1.69 0.28 -13.10
C ALA A 183 1.28 0.12 -14.57
N PHE A 184 1.92 -0.80 -15.30
CA PHE A 184 1.57 -1.11 -16.68
C PHE A 184 0.16 -1.71 -16.79
N ILE A 185 -0.17 -2.72 -15.98
CA ILE A 185 -1.52 -3.32 -15.96
C ILE A 185 -2.58 -2.26 -15.64
N SER A 186 -2.31 -1.39 -14.67
CA SER A 186 -3.21 -0.29 -14.32
C SER A 186 -3.35 0.73 -15.46
N GLY A 187 -2.28 1.06 -16.16
CA GLY A 187 -2.31 1.98 -17.30
C GLY A 187 -3.08 1.41 -18.49
N VAL A 188 -2.88 0.13 -18.80
CA VAL A 188 -3.65 -0.59 -19.84
C VAL A 188 -5.14 -0.61 -19.47
N TYR A 189 -5.47 -0.90 -18.21
CA TYR A 189 -6.86 -0.87 -17.74
C TYR A 189 -7.51 0.51 -17.93
N TRP A 190 -6.80 1.58 -17.58
CA TRP A 190 -7.30 2.95 -17.73
C TRP A 190 -7.61 3.29 -19.19
N VAL A 191 -6.64 3.09 -20.09
CA VAL A 191 -6.77 3.48 -21.50
C VAL A 191 -7.79 2.59 -22.23
N CYS A 192 -7.76 1.27 -22.01
CA CYS A 192 -8.58 0.35 -22.80
C CYS A 192 -10.01 0.15 -22.25
N LEU A 193 -10.25 0.38 -20.96
CA LEU A 193 -11.54 0.00 -20.35
C LEU A 193 -12.29 1.17 -19.72
N PHE A 194 -11.57 2.12 -19.11
CA PHE A 194 -12.20 3.26 -18.46
C PHE A 194 -12.55 4.37 -19.46
N GLU A 195 -11.64 4.69 -20.40
CA GLU A 195 -11.85 5.75 -21.37
C GLU A 195 -13.03 5.44 -22.33
N ASP A 196 -13.09 4.22 -22.86
CA ASP A 196 -14.21 3.71 -23.66
C ASP A 196 -15.53 3.66 -22.88
N GLY A 197 -15.48 3.29 -21.59
CA GLY A 197 -16.65 3.26 -20.72
C GLY A 197 -17.20 4.65 -20.40
N SER A 198 -16.33 5.67 -20.29
CA SER A 198 -16.75 7.05 -20.03
C SER A 198 -17.34 7.73 -21.27
N SER A 199 -16.83 7.39 -22.46
CA SER A 199 -17.30 7.88 -23.76
C SER A 199 -18.69 7.37 -24.14
N ALA A 200 -19.13 6.23 -23.57
CA ALA A 200 -20.44 5.64 -23.81
C ALA A 200 -21.57 6.18 -22.89
N VAL A 201 -21.23 7.04 -21.92
CA VAL A 201 -22.16 7.56 -20.90
C VAL A 201 -22.52 9.05 -21.14
N TYR A 202 -21.92 9.71 -22.14
CA TYR A 202 -22.27 11.05 -22.60
C TYR A 202 -22.97 11.05 -23.95
#